data_AF-A0A5Q0TTL5-F1
#
_entry.id   AF-A0A5Q0TTL5-F1
#
_cell.length_a   1.000
_cell.length_b   1.000
_cell.length_c   1.000
_cell.angle_alpha   90.00
_cell.angle_beta   90.00
_cell.angle_gamma   90.00
#
_symmetry.space_group_name_H-M   'P 1'
#
loop_
_entity.id
_entity.type
_entity.pdbx_description
1 polymer ?
#
loop_
_entity_poly.entity_id
_entity_poly.type
_entity_poly.pdbx_seq_one_letter_code
_entity_poly.pdbx_strand_id
1 'polypeptide(L)'
;MRNRETEYQLFEVINVKPLIVKFSVKDENITLMFYLIPNLVRIEKDQVVSVGSSAIFSVFSDKPRFGDMCDPRKFINKTPIIPEITTIDEGGTEIRVNDKKIIKIKAKITNINVYSDLRDNLGNPCVNVSWIQSINVE
;
A
#
# COMPACT_ATOMS: atom_id res chain seq x y z
N MET A 1 -13.96 -0.89 -35.42
CA MET A 1 -13.52 -0.75 -34.01
C MET A 1 -12.68 0.52 -33.93
N ARG A 2 -13.12 1.57 -33.22
CA ARG A 2 -12.35 2.84 -33.14
C ARG A 2 -11.12 2.61 -32.26
N ASN A 3 -9.93 2.83 -32.81
CA ASN A 3 -8.70 3.06 -32.03
C ASN A 3 -9.00 4.19 -31.04
N ARG A 4 -9.11 3.87 -29.75
CA ARG A 4 -9.03 4.88 -28.70
C ARG A 4 -7.55 5.18 -28.53
N GLU A 5 -7.11 6.34 -29.01
CA GLU A 5 -5.78 6.87 -28.70
C GLU A 5 -5.61 6.86 -27.18
N THR A 6 -4.79 5.94 -26.70
CA THR A 6 -4.48 5.78 -25.30
C THR A 6 -3.20 6.55 -25.06
N GLU A 7 -3.30 7.66 -24.34
CA GLU A 7 -2.14 8.47 -23.99
C GLU A 7 -1.72 8.22 -22.56
N TYR A 8 -0.45 7.87 -22.39
CA TYR A 8 0.24 7.89 -21.10
C TYR A 8 0.89 9.25 -20.95
N GLN A 9 0.55 9.93 -19.86
CA GLN A 9 0.93 11.33 -19.66
C GLN A 9 1.89 11.46 -18.49
N LEU A 10 2.79 12.44 -18.59
CA LEU A 10 3.67 12.82 -17.49
C LEU A 10 2.82 13.39 -16.35
N PHE A 11 3.17 13.02 -15.12
CA PHE A 11 2.53 13.53 -13.91
C PHE A 11 3.59 13.91 -12.90
N GLU A 12 3.24 14.82 -12.01
CA GLU A 12 4.06 15.23 -10.88
C GLU A 12 3.46 14.66 -9.59
N VAL A 13 4.29 14.04 -8.75
CA VAL A 13 3.87 13.63 -7.40
C VAL A 13 3.99 14.84 -6.48
N ILE A 14 2.86 15.31 -5.96
CA ILE A 14 2.84 16.49 -5.07
C ILE A 14 3.12 16.05 -3.63
N ASN A 15 2.47 14.98 -3.19
CA ASN A 15 2.51 14.55 -1.82
C ASN A 15 2.21 13.05 -1.71
N VAL A 16 2.90 12.37 -0.80
CA VAL A 16 2.68 10.96 -0.46
C VAL A 16 2.54 10.86 1.05
N LYS A 17 1.33 10.55 1.52
CA LYS A 17 1.06 10.29 2.94
C LYS A 17 0.72 8.81 3.15
N PRO A 18 1.34 8.14 4.11
CA PRO A 18 1.04 6.74 4.39
C PRO A 18 -0.36 6.57 4.97
N LEU A 19 -1.05 5.52 4.57
CA LEU A 19 -2.11 4.92 5.36
C LEU A 19 -1.46 4.22 6.56
N ILE A 20 -1.93 4.52 7.77
CA ILE A 20 -1.36 3.98 9.01
C ILE A 20 -2.38 3.06 9.67
N VAL A 21 -2.01 1.81 9.87
CA VAL A 21 -2.81 0.81 10.58
C VAL A 21 -2.06 0.31 11.79
N LYS A 22 -2.77 0.17 12.90
CA LYS A 22 -2.28 -0.50 14.11
C LYS A 22 -3.08 -1.75 14.39
N PHE A 23 -2.39 -2.77 14.85
CA PHE A 23 -3.00 -4.03 15.29
C PHE A 23 -2.07 -4.74 16.26
N SER A 24 -2.61 -5.71 16.99
CA SER A 24 -1.83 -6.51 17.96
C SER A 24 -1.83 -7.97 17.53
N VAL A 25 -0.67 -8.63 17.69
CA VAL A 25 -0.52 -10.06 17.45
C VAL A 25 0.21 -10.67 18.64
N LYS A 26 -0.40 -11.67 19.28
CA LYS A 26 0.12 -12.27 20.52
C LYS A 26 0.37 -11.19 21.57
N ASP A 27 1.63 -10.87 21.85
CA ASP A 27 2.06 -9.91 22.85
C ASP A 27 2.75 -8.66 22.25
N GLU A 28 2.78 -8.50 20.93
CA GLU A 28 3.40 -7.36 20.23
C GLU A 28 2.35 -6.46 19.55
N ASN A 29 2.56 -5.14 19.63
CA ASN A 29 1.79 -4.15 18.89
C ASN A 29 2.56 -3.78 17.62
N ILE A 30 1.83 -3.78 16.50
CA ILE A 30 2.41 -3.60 15.18
C ILE A 30 1.81 -2.35 14.56
N THR A 31 2.68 -1.48 14.03
CA THR A 31 2.31 -0.35 13.19
C THR A 31 2.71 -0.66 11.75
N LEU A 32 1.72 -0.70 10.86
CA LEU A 32 1.91 -0.80 9.42
C LEU A 32 1.74 0.58 8.80
N MET A 33 2.72 1.01 8.03
CA MET A 33 2.64 2.21 7.19
C MET A 33 2.61 1.76 5.74
N PHE A 34 1.59 2.19 5.00
CA PHE A 34 1.35 1.77 3.62
C PHE A 34 1.32 3.00 2.69
N TYR A 35 2.21 3.02 1.71
CA TYR A 35 2.41 4.09 0.75
C TYR A 35 1.99 3.61 -0.64
N LEU A 36 1.18 4.41 -1.34
CA LEU A 36 0.89 4.19 -2.76
C LEU A 36 1.76 5.10 -3.61
N ILE A 37 2.66 4.51 -4.38
CA ILE A 37 3.53 5.23 -5.30
C ILE A 37 2.97 5.11 -6.71
N PRO A 38 2.42 6.18 -7.30
CA PRO A 38 1.92 6.16 -8.67
C PRO A 38 3.10 5.99 -9.64
N ASN A 39 2.94 5.11 -10.61
CA ASN A 39 3.92 4.86 -11.66
C ASN A 39 3.41 5.27 -13.04
N LEU A 40 2.08 5.34 -13.20
CA LEU A 40 1.41 5.40 -14.49
C LEU A 40 0.08 6.13 -14.32
N VAL A 41 -0.21 7.07 -15.23
CA VAL A 41 -1.56 7.64 -15.39
C VAL A 41 -2.04 7.45 -16.82
N ARG A 42 -3.27 6.98 -16.97
CA ARG A 42 -3.96 6.84 -18.25
C ARG A 42 -5.06 7.88 -18.37
N ILE A 43 -5.06 8.60 -19.48
CA ILE A 43 -6.07 9.61 -19.82
C ILE A 43 -6.80 9.18 -21.10
N GLU A 44 -8.11 9.33 -21.13
CA GLU A 44 -8.94 9.24 -22.34
C GLU A 44 -9.77 10.52 -22.45
N LYS A 45 -9.69 11.22 -23.59
CA LYS A 45 -10.46 12.46 -23.86
C LYS A 45 -10.38 13.48 -22.71
N ASP A 46 -9.17 13.80 -22.29
CA ASP A 46 -8.86 14.69 -21.15
C ASP A 46 -9.40 14.25 -19.78
N GLN A 47 -9.94 13.04 -19.66
CA GLN A 47 -10.37 12.47 -18.39
C GLN A 47 -9.39 11.39 -17.92
N VAL A 48 -8.98 11.48 -16.66
CA VAL A 48 -8.14 10.46 -16.04
C VAL A 48 -9.02 9.24 -15.81
N VAL A 49 -8.69 8.14 -16.47
CA VAL A 49 -9.47 6.89 -16.39
C VAL A 49 -8.82 5.86 -15.49
N SER A 50 -7.50 5.92 -15.28
CA SER A 50 -6.81 4.97 -14.43
C SER A 50 -5.47 5.52 -13.95
N VAL A 51 -5.06 5.06 -12.76
CA VAL A 51 -3.73 5.29 -12.21
C VAL A 51 -3.16 3.94 -11.76
N GLY A 52 -2.00 3.57 -12.28
CA GLY A 52 -1.26 2.39 -11.84
C GLY A 52 -0.29 2.77 -10.72
N SER A 53 -0.38 2.11 -9.57
CA SER A 53 0.48 2.40 -8.41
C SER A 53 1.17 1.14 -7.88
N SER A 54 2.38 1.32 -7.38
CA SER A 54 3.11 0.36 -6.56
C SER A 54 2.77 0.58 -5.09
N ALA A 55 2.58 -0.50 -4.34
CA ALA A 55 2.47 -0.45 -2.90
C ALA A 55 3.85 -0.63 -2.26
N ILE A 56 4.22 0.27 -1.36
CA ILE A 56 5.39 0.15 -0.49
C ILE A 56 4.88 0.16 0.94
N PHE A 57 5.38 -0.72 1.80
CA PHE A 57 4.99 -0.73 3.20
C PHE A 57 6.17 -0.90 4.13
N SER A 58 5.99 -0.42 5.35
CA SER A 58 6.91 -0.58 6.47
C SER A 58 6.15 -1.15 7.65
N VAL A 59 6.78 -2.07 8.36
CA VAL A 59 6.20 -2.75 9.52
C VAL A 59 7.09 -2.47 10.71
N PHE A 60 6.50 -2.03 11.82
CA PHE A 60 7.20 -1.79 13.07
C PHE A 60 6.52 -2.55 14.19
N SER A 61 7.28 -3.39 14.90
CA SER A 61 6.85 -4.00 16.16
C SER A 61 7.41 -3.20 17.33
N ASP A 62 6.63 -3.05 18.40
CA ASP A 62 7.12 -2.53 19.68
C ASP A 62 8.04 -3.52 20.42
N LYS A 63 8.06 -4.79 19.98
CA LYS A 63 8.89 -5.87 20.51
C LYS A 63 9.63 -6.60 19.37
N PRO A 64 10.59 -5.94 18.70
CA PRO A 64 11.36 -6.59 17.65
C PRO A 64 12.14 -7.78 18.21
N ARG A 65 12.16 -8.89 17.48
CA ARG A 65 12.88 -10.10 17.87
C ARG A 65 13.43 -10.84 16.65
N PHE A 66 14.48 -11.62 16.86
CA PHE A 66 15.00 -12.51 15.82
C PHE A 66 14.01 -13.63 15.49
N GLY A 67 14.07 -14.08 14.24
CA GLY A 67 13.26 -15.16 13.71
C GLY A 67 13.75 -15.57 12.33
N ASP A 68 12.99 -16.44 11.68
CA ASP A 68 13.29 -16.86 10.31
C ASP A 68 13.19 -15.66 9.36
N MET A 69 14.14 -15.50 8.43
CA MET A 69 14.09 -14.38 7.49
C MET A 69 12.75 -14.32 6.72
N CYS A 70 12.21 -13.09 6.59
CA CYS A 70 11.09 -12.75 5.73
C CYS A 70 11.35 -13.17 4.27
N ASP A 71 10.91 -14.37 3.91
CA ASP A 71 10.97 -14.91 2.55
C ASP A 71 9.56 -15.26 2.10
N PRO A 72 9.01 -14.61 1.06
CA PRO A 72 7.68 -14.90 0.54
C PRO A 72 7.47 -16.37 0.17
N ARG A 73 8.52 -17.12 -0.18
CA ARG A 73 8.45 -18.56 -0.48
C ARG A 73 8.08 -19.38 0.74
N LYS A 74 8.30 -18.88 1.95
CA LYS A 74 7.96 -19.55 3.21
C LYS A 74 6.49 -19.36 3.60
N PHE A 75 5.77 -18.42 3.01
CA PHE A 75 4.37 -18.14 3.37
C PHE A 75 3.45 -19.34 3.17
N ILE A 76 3.71 -20.16 2.16
CA ILE A 76 2.89 -21.34 1.85
C ILE A 76 2.93 -22.42 2.96
N ASN A 77 4.01 -22.45 3.73
CA ASN A 77 4.24 -23.46 4.77
C ASN A 77 3.97 -22.93 6.19
N LYS A 78 3.46 -21.70 6.31
CA LYS A 78 3.21 -21.03 7.59
C LYS A 78 1.74 -20.63 7.68
N THR A 79 1.14 -20.82 8.84
CA THR A 79 -0.23 -20.36 9.09
C THR A 79 -0.20 -18.88 9.47
N PRO A 80 -0.83 -17.98 8.70
CA PRO A 80 -0.87 -16.57 9.05
C PRO A 80 -1.82 -16.34 10.23
N ILE A 81 -1.51 -15.31 11.01
CA ILE A 81 -2.43 -14.73 11.99
C ILE A 81 -3.14 -13.57 11.29
N ILE A 82 -4.47 -13.55 11.33
CA ILE A 82 -5.28 -12.45 10.79
C ILE A 82 -5.71 -11.59 11.98
N PRO A 83 -5.12 -10.40 12.18
CA PRO A 83 -5.45 -9.56 13.31
C PRO A 83 -6.68 -8.71 13.02
N GLU A 84 -7.34 -8.24 14.08
CA GLU A 84 -8.25 -7.11 13.97
C GLU A 84 -7.44 -5.83 13.75
N ILE A 85 -7.87 -5.02 12.79
CA ILE A 85 -7.12 -3.84 12.34
C ILE A 85 -7.83 -2.55 12.74
N THR A 86 -7.05 -1.57 13.21
CA THR A 86 -7.52 -0.20 13.43
C THR A 86 -6.78 0.75 12.50
N THR A 87 -7.50 1.39 11.59
CA THR A 87 -6.94 2.45 10.74
C THR A 87 -6.86 3.75 11.56
N ILE A 88 -5.64 4.26 11.70
CA ILE A 88 -5.36 5.51 12.43
C ILE A 88 -5.33 6.70 11.48
N ASP A 89 -4.82 6.48 10.26
CA ASP A 89 -4.79 7.48 9.19
C ASP A 89 -5.09 6.78 7.86
N GLU A 90 -5.99 7.35 7.06
CA GLU A 90 -6.31 6.83 5.72
C GLU A 90 -5.22 7.17 4.69
N GLY A 91 -4.38 8.17 4.97
CA GLY A 91 -3.32 8.63 4.08
C GLY A 91 -3.82 9.01 2.68
N GLY A 92 -2.91 8.91 1.72
CA GLY A 92 -3.19 9.11 0.30
C GLY A 92 -2.04 9.77 -0.44
N THR A 93 -2.07 9.60 -1.75
CA THR A 93 -1.09 10.18 -2.68
C THR A 93 -1.78 11.15 -3.61
N GLU A 94 -1.19 12.32 -3.76
CA GLU A 94 -1.68 13.38 -4.63
C GLU A 94 -0.75 13.55 -5.81
N ILE A 95 -1.32 13.52 -7.02
CA ILE A 95 -0.59 13.79 -8.25
C ILE A 95 -1.22 14.92 -9.03
N ARG A 96 -0.38 15.65 -9.75
CA ARG A 96 -0.78 16.65 -10.74
C ARG A 96 -0.59 16.09 -12.13
N VAL A 97 -1.61 16.24 -12.97
CA VAL A 97 -1.56 15.83 -14.37
C VAL A 97 -1.77 17.06 -15.25
N ASN A 98 -0.84 17.27 -16.19
CA ASN A 98 -0.86 18.35 -17.19
C ASN A 98 -1.07 19.75 -16.60
N ASP A 99 -0.46 20.01 -15.44
CA ASP A 99 -0.53 21.28 -14.69
C ASP A 99 -1.94 21.77 -14.34
N LYS A 100 -2.94 20.90 -14.43
CA LYS A 100 -4.36 21.30 -14.35
C LYS A 100 -5.16 20.53 -13.33
N LYS A 101 -5.00 19.21 -13.25
CA LYS A 101 -5.87 18.35 -12.44
C LYS A 101 -5.12 17.71 -11.29
N ILE A 102 -5.71 17.79 -10.10
CA ILE A 102 -5.22 17.11 -8.90
C ILE A 102 -6.00 15.80 -8.76
N ILE A 103 -5.28 14.70 -8.62
CA ILE A 103 -5.87 13.38 -8.45
C ILE A 103 -5.41 12.86 -7.10
N LYS A 104 -6.39 12.48 -6.27
CA LYS A 104 -6.16 11.83 -4.98
C LYS A 104 -6.31 10.32 -5.15
N ILE A 105 -5.26 9.60 -4.76
CA ILE A 105 -5.19 8.16 -4.81
C ILE A 105 -5.19 7.66 -3.37
N LYS A 106 -6.12 6.77 -3.03
CA LYS A 106 -6.21 6.18 -1.70
C LYS A 106 -6.15 4.66 -1.78
N ALA A 107 -5.54 4.06 -0.76
CA ALA A 107 -5.61 2.62 -0.53
C ALA A 107 -6.68 2.31 0.50
N LYS A 108 -7.35 1.17 0.34
CA LYS A 108 -8.10 0.54 1.41
C LYS A 108 -7.56 -0.86 1.62
N ILE A 109 -7.05 -1.12 2.82
CA ILE A 109 -6.64 -2.47 3.21
C ILE A 109 -7.89 -3.34 3.33
N THR A 110 -7.87 -4.49 2.67
CA THR A 110 -8.95 -5.48 2.71
C THR A 110 -8.61 -6.65 3.64
N ASN A 111 -7.33 -6.99 3.76
CA ASN A 111 -6.87 -8.04 4.66
C ASN A 111 -5.39 -7.85 5.04
N ILE A 112 -5.02 -8.27 6.25
CA ILE A 112 -3.62 -8.38 6.71
C ILE A 112 -3.38 -9.79 7.22
N ASN A 113 -2.37 -10.45 6.67
CA ASN A 113 -1.87 -11.73 7.15
C ASN A 113 -0.51 -11.50 7.82
N VAL A 114 -0.36 -11.91 9.07
CA VAL A 114 0.87 -11.72 9.87
C VAL A 114 1.54 -13.06 10.13
N TYR A 115 2.79 -13.18 9.71
CA TYR A 115 3.63 -14.36 9.95
C TYR A 115 4.60 -14.04 11.08
N SER A 116 4.12 -14.15 12.32
CA SER A 116 4.84 -13.68 13.52
C SER A 116 6.19 -14.35 13.79
N ASP A 117 6.45 -15.49 13.18
CA ASP A 117 7.71 -16.24 13.28
C ASP A 117 8.72 -15.83 12.19
N LEU A 118 8.24 -15.23 11.10
CA LEU A 118 9.08 -14.65 10.06
C LEU A 118 9.42 -13.19 10.41
N ARG A 119 10.69 -12.82 10.29
CA ARG A 119 11.24 -11.55 10.76
C ARG A 119 12.10 -10.90 9.69
N ASP A 120 12.02 -9.57 9.58
CA ASP A 120 12.98 -8.80 8.78
C ASP A 120 14.32 -8.68 9.52
N ASN A 121 15.29 -8.03 8.87
CA ASN A 121 16.62 -7.80 9.45
C ASN A 121 16.60 -6.95 10.73
N LEU A 122 15.49 -6.26 11.02
CA LEU A 122 15.31 -5.40 12.20
C LEU A 122 14.43 -6.07 13.27
N GLY A 123 13.97 -7.31 13.04
CA GLY A 123 13.14 -8.07 13.97
C GLY A 123 11.64 -7.76 13.89
N ASN A 124 11.17 -7.05 12.87
CA ASN A 124 9.75 -6.81 12.64
C ASN A 124 9.09 -8.02 11.97
N PRO A 125 7.82 -8.34 12.30
CA PRO A 125 7.13 -9.49 11.74
C PRO A 125 6.86 -9.31 10.24
N CYS A 126 6.87 -10.42 9.51
CA CYS A 126 6.46 -10.41 8.11
C CYS A 126 4.96 -10.23 7.98
N VAL A 127 4.54 -9.36 7.07
CA VAL A 127 3.12 -9.14 6.76
C VAL A 127 2.87 -9.28 5.27
N ASN A 128 1.71 -9.82 4.94
CA ASN A 128 1.16 -9.78 3.59
C ASN A 128 -0.14 -8.98 3.65
N VAL A 129 -0.21 -7.91 2.84
CA VAL A 129 -1.30 -6.94 2.85
C VAL A 129 -2.05 -7.02 1.54
N SER A 130 -3.35 -7.31 1.62
CA SER A 130 -4.27 -7.19 0.50
C SER A 130 -4.96 -5.83 0.55
N TRP A 131 -5.09 -5.18 -0.60
CA TRP A 131 -5.62 -3.82 -0.69
C TRP A 131 -6.31 -3.57 -2.02
N ILE A 132 -7.14 -2.53 -2.05
CA ILE A 132 -7.74 -1.98 -3.25
C ILE A 132 -7.40 -0.49 -3.36
N GLN A 133 -7.37 0.03 -4.59
CA GLN A 133 -7.14 1.43 -4.87
C GLN A 133 -8.46 2.13 -5.20
N SER A 134 -8.64 3.35 -4.70
CA SER A 134 -9.58 4.31 -5.24
C SER A 134 -8.85 5.54 -5.79
N ILE A 135 -9.42 6.13 -6.84
CA ILE A 135 -8.96 7.38 -7.44
C ILE A 135 -10.11 8.38 -7.42
N ASN A 136 -9.86 9.57 -6.90
CA ASN A 136 -10.77 10.69 -6.93
C ASN A 136 -10.13 11.82 -7.73
N VAL A 137 -10.84 12.31 -8.74
CA VAL A 137 -10.41 13.44 -9.57
C VAL A 137 -11.11 14.68 -9.02
N GLU A 138 -10.34 15.66 -8.55
CA GLU A 138 -10.84 16.97 -8.10
C GLU A 138 -10.78 18.00 -9.22
#